data_AF-A0A944KTU1-F1
#
_entry.id   AF-A0A944KTU1-F1
#
_cell.length_a   1.000
_cell.length_b   1.000
_cell.length_c   1.000
_cell.angle_alpha   90.00
_cell.angle_beta   90.00
_cell.angle_gamma   90.00
#
_symmetry.space_group_name_H-M   'P 1'
#
loop_
_entity.id
_entity.type
_entity.pdbx_description
1 polymer ?
#
loop_
_entity_poly.entity_id
_entity_poly.type
_entity_poly.pdbx_seq_one_letter_code
_entity_poly.pdbx_strand_id
1 'polypeptide(L)'
;MVPKIRRGSRTHGLLVYLYGPGKRDEHTDAHLVGSWDGFAPDPGRDTSPDPDPKVTLARLSAALDLRVKQAGTTAPAQHVWHCSIRTDPGDRILTDAEWNTVARRLVHAVNLAPEGDPDGCRWVAVRHADDHIHILATMVRGDLRRPRMNYDFKKAQAECRRIEQEMGLRQLKPGDGTGAKSPTSAERFKAERTGRPEAPRETLREAVRQALAGTATEDEFFTRLREAGLRVKIRNAPSGDAIGYNVALPGDRNREGKPIWYPGSKLAPDLALPKIRRRLADGTADQATQPAATSGRPGWSPPARERRNATGLAEHAAILLDSDDDEAAAQLVGVGELLDAVTQTSPAATRAELGAAARAFERATRSHVRAERADTRAIRSAARGIIQAGSALGRGEDGGTTAMLVSTLVLVALAAARWHSARGHAQQAHASRQTAEHLRAAYRQAAATPMRALREQGRALPEAERRTHEAAIRAALPEEGLRADSSSTKTDALAATLAQAEQAGHDPKALLQQAIGMRELDTAEDVNDVLVWRLRRLAQLPAHPGEATRRPQAGTSQPKTSANRTSTRTAPMAAARPAASDPRNRPPRR
;
A
#
# COMPACT_ATOMS: atom_id res chain seq x y z
N MET A 1 -5.17 -3.01 22.96
CA MET A 1 -6.41 -3.73 23.35
C MET A 1 -7.58 -3.51 22.38
N VAL A 2 -8.21 -4.59 21.92
CA VAL A 2 -9.38 -4.53 21.03
C VAL A 2 -10.55 -5.36 21.57
N PRO A 3 -11.66 -4.74 22.04
CA PRO A 3 -12.83 -5.46 22.52
C PRO A 3 -13.73 -5.91 21.36
N LYS A 4 -14.16 -7.17 21.38
CA LYS A 4 -15.09 -7.74 20.39
C LYS A 4 -16.33 -8.26 21.08
N ILE A 5 -17.42 -7.52 20.93
CA ILE A 5 -18.70 -7.80 21.59
C ILE A 5 -19.64 -8.59 20.67
N ARG A 6 -20.31 -9.60 21.23
CA ARG A 6 -21.40 -10.36 20.60
C ARG A 6 -22.56 -10.54 21.58
N ARG A 7 -23.76 -10.74 21.04
CA ARG A 7 -24.96 -11.14 21.78
C ARG A 7 -25.33 -12.57 21.43
N GLY A 8 -25.88 -13.31 22.38
CA GLY A 8 -26.29 -14.70 22.20
C GLY A 8 -27.39 -15.13 23.17
N SER A 9 -27.86 -16.36 23.03
CA SER A 9 -28.98 -16.92 23.81
C SER A 9 -28.63 -18.19 24.59
N ARG A 10 -27.35 -18.58 24.64
CA ARG A 10 -26.91 -19.84 25.27
C ARG A 10 -25.70 -19.64 26.18
N THR A 11 -25.94 -19.44 27.47
CA THR A 11 -24.90 -19.27 28.50
C THR A 11 -24.02 -20.52 28.60
N HIS A 12 -24.64 -21.69 28.82
CA HIS A 12 -23.92 -22.96 28.92
C HIS A 12 -23.10 -23.27 27.65
N GLY A 13 -23.69 -23.08 26.47
CA GLY A 13 -22.99 -23.32 25.20
C GLY A 13 -21.79 -22.40 24.96
N LEU A 14 -21.82 -21.17 25.49
CA LEU A 14 -20.67 -20.29 25.48
C LEU A 14 -19.61 -20.75 26.48
N LEU A 15 -19.98 -21.11 27.71
CA LEU A 15 -19.02 -21.62 28.71
C LEU A 15 -18.31 -22.90 28.23
N VAL A 16 -19.04 -23.84 27.62
CA VAL A 16 -18.45 -25.04 26.99
C VAL A 16 -17.42 -24.66 25.92
N TYR A 17 -17.66 -23.58 25.18
CA TYR A 17 -16.67 -23.08 24.23
C TYR A 17 -15.46 -22.46 24.94
N LEU A 18 -15.64 -21.69 26.02
CA LEU A 18 -14.54 -21.04 26.75
C LEU A 18 -13.63 -22.04 27.46
N TYR A 19 -14.18 -23.11 28.04
CA TYR A 19 -13.41 -24.15 28.75
C TYR A 19 -13.06 -25.37 27.88
N GLY A 20 -13.60 -25.46 26.67
CA GLY A 20 -13.22 -26.51 25.72
C GLY A 20 -11.86 -26.22 25.08
N PRO A 21 -11.34 -27.12 24.23
CA PRO A 21 -10.04 -26.98 23.56
C PRO A 21 -9.97 -25.81 22.54
N GLY A 22 -10.98 -24.93 22.53
CA GLY A 22 -11.17 -23.92 21.50
C GLY A 22 -11.64 -24.52 20.17
N LYS A 23 -11.99 -23.63 19.23
CA LYS A 23 -12.11 -23.98 17.80
C LYS A 23 -11.03 -23.29 16.97
N ARG A 24 -10.38 -22.27 17.53
CA ARG A 24 -9.33 -21.37 17.01
C ARG A 24 -8.71 -20.62 18.19
N ASP A 25 -7.39 -20.45 18.18
CA ASP A 25 -6.54 -20.07 19.32
C ASP A 25 -6.64 -21.16 20.41
N GLU A 26 -5.54 -21.86 20.71
CA GLU A 26 -5.56 -23.00 21.62
C GLU A 26 -5.91 -22.53 23.04
N HIS A 27 -6.98 -23.08 23.61
CA HIS A 27 -7.35 -22.86 25.00
C HIS A 27 -6.50 -23.84 25.84
N THR A 28 -5.36 -23.40 26.35
CA THR A 28 -4.40 -24.29 27.03
C THR A 28 -4.55 -24.28 28.55
N ASP A 29 -5.04 -23.17 29.12
CA ASP A 29 -5.22 -23.01 30.57
C ASP A 29 -6.49 -22.20 30.87
N ALA A 30 -7.65 -22.78 30.60
CA ALA A 30 -8.93 -22.12 30.83
C ALA A 30 -9.27 -22.04 32.33
N HIS A 31 -9.33 -20.83 32.89
CA HIS A 31 -9.69 -20.57 34.29
C HIS A 31 -10.36 -19.20 34.48
N LEU A 32 -11.00 -19.00 35.63
CA LEU A 32 -11.60 -17.71 36.00
C LEU A 32 -10.54 -16.75 36.53
N VAL A 33 -10.56 -15.52 36.01
CA VAL A 33 -9.77 -14.39 36.55
C VAL A 33 -10.65 -13.37 37.28
N GLY A 34 -11.97 -13.44 37.12
CA GLY A 34 -12.90 -12.57 37.84
C GLY A 34 -14.35 -13.00 37.72
N SER A 35 -15.16 -12.64 38.72
CA SER A 35 -16.61 -12.84 38.73
C SER A 35 -17.34 -11.68 39.42
N TRP A 36 -18.66 -11.66 39.28
CA TRP A 36 -19.55 -10.67 39.92
C TRP A 36 -19.44 -10.63 41.44
N ASP A 37 -19.05 -11.73 42.07
CA ASP A 37 -18.99 -11.91 43.53
C ASP A 37 -17.60 -12.28 44.06
N GLY A 38 -16.65 -12.62 43.19
CA GLY A 38 -15.33 -13.15 43.58
C GLY A 38 -15.32 -14.63 43.99
N PHE A 39 -16.45 -15.32 43.96
CA PHE A 39 -16.60 -16.70 44.45
C PHE A 39 -17.31 -17.64 43.46
N ALA A 40 -17.42 -17.24 42.19
CA ALA A 40 -18.05 -18.08 41.19
C ALA A 40 -17.28 -19.41 41.01
N PRO A 41 -17.98 -20.54 40.85
CA PRO A 41 -17.32 -21.83 40.68
C PRO A 41 -16.51 -21.86 39.38
N ASP A 42 -15.21 -22.20 39.48
CA ASP A 42 -14.28 -22.28 38.35
C ASP A 42 -14.10 -23.73 37.88
N PRO A 43 -14.60 -24.11 36.69
CA PRO A 43 -14.36 -25.43 36.10
C PRO A 43 -12.89 -25.79 35.87
N GLY A 44 -12.00 -24.81 35.71
CA GLY A 44 -10.57 -25.00 35.46
C GLY A 44 -9.70 -25.08 36.71
N ARG A 45 -10.28 -24.78 37.88
CA ARG A 45 -9.60 -24.73 39.19
C ARG A 45 -10.47 -25.32 40.30
N ASP A 46 -11.29 -26.33 39.98
CA ASP A 46 -12.15 -26.98 40.96
C ASP A 46 -11.31 -27.76 41.98
N THR A 47 -11.28 -27.28 43.23
CA THR A 47 -10.54 -27.89 44.34
C THR A 47 -11.42 -28.77 45.24
N SER A 48 -12.64 -29.11 44.80
CA SER A 48 -13.51 -30.01 45.56
C SER A 48 -12.95 -31.44 45.61
N PRO A 49 -13.36 -32.27 46.59
CA PRO A 49 -12.82 -33.64 46.74
C PRO A 49 -13.05 -34.56 45.53
N ASP A 50 -14.08 -34.29 44.73
CA ASP A 50 -14.41 -35.02 43.50
C ASP A 50 -14.72 -34.01 42.38
N PRO A 51 -13.68 -33.43 41.77
CA PRO A 51 -13.85 -32.35 40.80
C PRO A 51 -14.35 -32.90 39.46
N ASP A 52 -15.57 -32.52 39.07
CA ASP A 52 -16.09 -32.72 37.72
C ASP A 52 -16.30 -31.36 37.03
N PRO A 53 -15.41 -30.99 36.08
CA PRO A 53 -15.52 -29.74 35.34
C PRO A 53 -16.88 -29.55 34.66
N LYS A 54 -17.56 -30.62 34.24
CA LYS A 54 -18.91 -30.52 33.63
C LYS A 54 -19.95 -30.12 34.65
N VAL A 55 -19.90 -30.68 35.86
CA VAL A 55 -20.79 -30.33 36.97
C VAL A 55 -20.54 -28.89 37.40
N THR A 56 -19.27 -28.51 37.56
CA THR A 56 -18.87 -27.15 37.96
C THR A 56 -19.25 -26.12 36.89
N LEU A 57 -19.12 -26.46 35.60
CA LEU A 57 -19.60 -25.64 34.48
C LEU A 57 -21.13 -25.50 34.48
N ALA A 58 -21.87 -26.57 34.78
CA ALA A 58 -23.33 -26.51 34.92
C ALA A 58 -23.76 -25.62 36.09
N ARG A 59 -23.07 -25.70 37.24
CA ARG A 59 -23.28 -24.83 38.41
C ARG A 59 -23.00 -23.37 38.07
N LEU A 60 -21.88 -23.08 37.40
CA LEU A 60 -21.54 -21.74 36.92
C LEU A 60 -22.61 -21.18 35.98
N SER A 61 -23.05 -21.98 35.00
CA SER A 61 -24.11 -21.57 34.08
C SER A 61 -25.42 -21.28 34.81
N ALA A 62 -25.79 -22.11 35.78
CA ALA A 62 -27.00 -21.91 36.57
C ALA A 62 -26.92 -20.64 37.43
N ALA A 63 -25.74 -20.36 38.02
CA ALA A 63 -25.50 -19.13 38.75
C ALA A 63 -25.62 -17.89 37.84
N LEU A 64 -25.01 -17.89 36.67
CA LEU A 64 -25.12 -16.79 35.70
C LEU A 64 -26.57 -16.56 35.22
N ASP A 65 -27.31 -17.64 34.95
CA ASP A 65 -28.68 -17.58 34.45
C ASP A 65 -29.74 -17.38 35.55
N LEU A 66 -29.37 -17.25 36.84
CA LEU A 66 -30.33 -17.15 37.94
C LEU A 66 -31.36 -16.04 37.69
N ARG A 67 -30.90 -14.81 37.37
CA ARG A 67 -31.79 -13.66 37.13
C ARG A 67 -32.55 -13.79 35.82
N VAL A 68 -31.97 -14.45 34.81
CA VAL A 68 -32.64 -14.75 33.53
C VAL A 68 -33.84 -15.66 33.76
N LYS A 69 -33.67 -16.72 34.58
CA LYS A 69 -34.74 -17.64 34.96
C LYS A 69 -35.83 -16.93 35.78
N GLN A 70 -35.45 -16.07 36.73
CA GLN A 70 -36.40 -15.29 37.53
C GLN A 70 -37.22 -14.30 36.68
N ALA A 71 -36.60 -13.66 35.68
CA ALA A 71 -37.28 -12.76 34.76
C ALA A 71 -38.24 -13.49 33.79
N GLY A 72 -38.08 -14.80 33.60
CA GLY A 72 -38.96 -15.62 32.76
C GLY A 72 -39.12 -15.05 31.35
N THR A 73 -40.36 -14.83 30.92
CA THR A 73 -40.69 -14.33 29.58
C THR A 73 -40.26 -12.89 29.31
N THR A 74 -39.91 -12.12 30.35
CA THR A 74 -39.45 -10.72 30.20
C THR A 74 -37.95 -10.62 29.87
N ALA A 75 -37.21 -11.72 30.08
CA ALA A 75 -35.79 -11.80 29.74
C ALA A 75 -35.55 -11.56 28.23
N PRO A 76 -34.42 -10.92 27.84
CA PRO A 76 -34.08 -10.75 26.44
C PRO A 76 -33.89 -12.11 25.75
N ALA A 77 -34.42 -12.29 24.54
CA ALA A 77 -34.21 -13.52 23.75
C ALA A 77 -32.72 -13.82 23.49
N GLN A 78 -31.91 -12.77 23.35
CA GLN A 78 -30.46 -12.86 23.42
C GLN A 78 -30.02 -12.28 24.75
N HIS A 79 -29.99 -13.06 25.84
CA HIS A 79 -29.64 -12.58 27.17
C HIS A 79 -28.14 -12.57 27.46
N VAL A 80 -27.32 -13.22 26.62
CA VAL A 80 -25.87 -13.32 26.84
C VAL A 80 -25.16 -12.16 26.16
N TRP A 81 -24.31 -11.47 26.91
CA TRP A 81 -23.27 -10.57 26.40
C TRP A 81 -21.92 -11.27 26.49
N HIS A 82 -21.18 -11.27 25.38
CA HIS A 82 -19.84 -11.85 25.30
C HIS A 82 -18.88 -10.80 24.76
N CYS A 83 -17.80 -10.54 25.47
CA CYS A 83 -16.71 -9.69 25.00
C CYS A 83 -15.38 -10.42 25.10
N SER A 84 -14.70 -10.65 23.99
CA SER A 84 -13.29 -11.05 24.00
C SER A 84 -12.40 -9.81 23.90
N ILE A 85 -11.39 -9.69 24.76
CA ILE A 85 -10.39 -8.60 24.73
C ILE A 85 -9.01 -9.22 24.66
N ARG A 86 -8.17 -8.68 23.76
CA ARG A 86 -6.80 -9.12 23.51
C ARG A 86 -5.81 -7.96 23.57
N THR A 87 -4.61 -8.18 24.11
CA THR A 87 -3.44 -7.26 24.05
C THR A 87 -2.65 -7.45 22.75
N ASP A 88 -1.80 -6.48 22.39
CA ASP A 88 -0.91 -6.66 21.23
C ASP A 88 0.11 -7.78 21.51
N PRO A 89 0.55 -8.58 20.52
CA PRO A 89 1.57 -9.60 20.75
C PRO A 89 2.92 -9.04 21.26
N GLY A 90 3.19 -7.74 21.05
CA GLY A 90 4.36 -7.07 21.60
C GLY A 90 4.15 -6.44 22.98
N ASP A 91 2.96 -6.53 23.56
CA ASP A 91 2.69 -6.06 24.92
C ASP A 91 3.23 -7.07 25.95
N ARG A 92 3.48 -6.58 27.17
CA ARG A 92 3.75 -7.46 28.32
C ARG A 92 2.54 -8.35 28.62
N ILE A 93 2.80 -9.54 29.16
CA ILE A 93 1.76 -10.43 29.68
C ILE A 93 1.14 -9.79 30.93
N LEU A 94 -0.19 -9.80 30.99
CA LEU A 94 -0.93 -9.33 32.16
C LEU A 94 -1.15 -10.49 33.15
N THR A 95 -1.09 -10.17 34.44
CA THR A 95 -1.46 -11.09 35.53
C THR A 95 -2.98 -11.26 35.61
N ASP A 96 -3.45 -12.31 36.29
CA ASP A 96 -4.90 -12.54 36.47
C ASP A 96 -5.57 -11.39 37.23
N ALA A 97 -4.86 -10.77 38.18
CA ALA A 97 -5.35 -9.60 38.90
C ALA A 97 -5.50 -8.37 37.99
N GLU A 98 -4.57 -8.17 37.05
CA GLU A 98 -4.68 -7.12 36.04
C GLU A 98 -5.82 -7.42 35.06
N TRP A 99 -5.96 -8.66 34.61
CA TRP A 99 -7.07 -9.07 33.76
C TRP A 99 -8.44 -8.92 34.46
N ASN A 100 -8.52 -9.23 35.76
CA ASN A 100 -9.71 -8.96 36.58
C ASN A 100 -10.03 -7.47 36.61
N THR A 101 -9.01 -6.63 36.79
CA THR A 101 -9.15 -5.16 36.77
C THR A 101 -9.69 -4.69 35.43
N VAL A 102 -9.15 -5.20 34.31
CA VAL A 102 -9.66 -4.93 32.96
C VAL A 102 -11.13 -5.34 32.82
N ALA A 103 -11.48 -6.53 33.29
CA ALA A 103 -12.84 -7.05 33.19
C ALA A 103 -13.85 -6.20 33.99
N ARG A 104 -13.53 -5.87 35.24
CA ARG A 104 -14.35 -5.00 36.13
C ARG A 104 -14.59 -3.64 35.51
N ARG A 105 -13.53 -2.99 35.02
CA ARG A 105 -13.64 -1.68 34.36
C ARG A 105 -14.51 -1.73 33.12
N LEU A 106 -14.43 -2.80 32.33
CA LEU A 106 -15.27 -2.96 31.14
C LEU A 106 -16.74 -3.17 31.46
N VAL A 107 -17.08 -4.07 32.40
CA VAL A 107 -18.48 -4.29 32.79
C VAL A 107 -19.10 -3.07 33.47
N HIS A 108 -18.29 -2.28 34.18
CA HIS A 108 -18.66 -0.96 34.68
C HIS A 108 -18.95 0.00 33.52
N ALA A 109 -17.99 0.20 32.60
CA ALA A 109 -18.08 1.17 31.52
C ALA A 109 -19.29 0.94 30.61
N VAL A 110 -19.71 -0.32 30.39
CA VAL A 110 -20.87 -0.66 29.55
C VAL A 110 -22.19 -0.76 30.32
N ASN A 111 -22.21 -0.40 31.61
CA ASN A 111 -23.37 -0.46 32.51
C ASN A 111 -23.95 -1.88 32.72
N LEU A 112 -23.11 -2.91 32.68
CA LEU A 112 -23.52 -4.27 33.08
C LEU A 112 -23.48 -4.40 34.59
N ALA A 113 -22.36 -4.06 35.20
CA ALA A 113 -22.16 -4.06 36.64
C ALA A 113 -21.43 -2.77 37.05
N PRO A 114 -22.15 -1.64 37.16
CA PRO A 114 -21.59 -0.40 37.70
C PRO A 114 -21.00 -0.63 39.09
N GLU A 115 -20.00 0.17 39.42
CA GLU A 115 -19.33 0.04 40.73
C GLU A 115 -20.28 0.48 41.84
N GLY A 116 -20.36 -0.32 42.91
CA GLY A 116 -21.30 -0.08 44.02
C GLY A 116 -22.77 -0.40 43.72
N ASP A 117 -23.10 -0.95 42.54
CA ASP A 117 -24.47 -1.34 42.18
C ASP A 117 -24.76 -2.79 42.60
N PRO A 118 -25.52 -3.02 43.70
CA PRO A 118 -25.81 -4.38 44.18
C PRO A 118 -26.69 -5.17 43.20
N ASP A 119 -27.39 -4.48 42.28
CA ASP A 119 -28.24 -5.06 41.26
C ASP A 119 -27.52 -5.21 39.90
N GLY A 120 -26.19 -5.08 39.87
CA GLY A 120 -25.40 -5.37 38.69
C GLY A 120 -25.70 -6.74 38.07
N CYS A 121 -25.55 -6.84 36.75
CA CYS A 121 -25.65 -8.09 36.02
C CYS A 121 -24.58 -9.09 36.50
N ARG A 122 -24.91 -10.39 36.50
CA ARG A 122 -23.91 -11.43 36.78
C ARG A 122 -22.97 -11.58 35.60
N TRP A 123 -21.67 -11.66 35.89
CA TRP A 123 -20.62 -11.75 34.89
C TRP A 123 -19.40 -12.55 35.37
N VAL A 124 -18.68 -13.16 34.44
CA VAL A 124 -17.38 -13.81 34.67
C VAL A 124 -16.39 -13.40 33.60
N ALA A 125 -15.10 -13.44 33.94
CA ALA A 125 -14.00 -13.33 33.02
C ALA A 125 -13.19 -14.63 33.03
N VAL A 126 -13.09 -15.26 31.87
CA VAL A 126 -12.31 -16.49 31.64
C VAL A 126 -11.03 -16.12 30.90
N ARG A 127 -9.88 -16.48 31.45
CA ARG A 127 -8.59 -16.47 30.75
C ARG A 127 -8.32 -17.87 30.24
N HIS A 128 -7.80 -17.97 29.02
CA HIS A 128 -7.46 -19.27 28.42
C HIS A 128 -6.24 -19.20 27.49
N ALA A 129 -5.59 -18.03 27.43
CA ALA A 129 -4.29 -17.79 26.81
C ALA A 129 -3.61 -16.57 27.49
N ASP A 130 -2.37 -16.28 27.13
CA ASP A 130 -1.60 -15.18 27.74
C ASP A 130 -2.06 -13.78 27.35
N ASP A 131 -2.54 -13.64 26.12
CA ASP A 131 -2.81 -12.35 25.50
C ASP A 131 -4.28 -11.95 25.52
N HIS A 132 -5.20 -12.81 26.01
CA HIS A 132 -6.63 -12.49 25.96
C HIS A 132 -7.52 -13.17 27.01
N ILE A 133 -8.64 -12.49 27.30
CA ILE A 133 -9.73 -12.97 28.16
C ILE A 133 -11.09 -12.86 27.49
N HIS A 134 -12.05 -13.62 27.99
CA HIS A 134 -13.44 -13.62 27.57
C HIS A 134 -14.34 -13.26 28.74
N ILE A 135 -15.04 -12.12 28.61
CA ILE A 135 -16.05 -11.68 29.57
C ILE A 135 -17.42 -12.17 29.10
N LEU A 136 -18.11 -12.90 29.95
CA LEU A 136 -19.49 -13.32 29.76
C LEU A 136 -20.35 -12.62 30.82
N ALA A 137 -21.43 -11.95 30.41
CA ALA A 137 -22.44 -11.44 31.34
C ALA A 137 -23.86 -11.82 30.90
N THR A 138 -24.76 -12.02 31.86
CA THR A 138 -26.19 -12.17 31.60
C THR A 138 -26.89 -10.82 31.75
N MET A 139 -27.60 -10.36 30.72
CA MET A 139 -28.22 -9.03 30.65
C MET A 139 -29.53 -8.91 31.43
N VAL A 140 -29.56 -9.44 32.64
CA VAL A 140 -30.66 -9.27 33.58
C VAL A 140 -30.05 -8.87 34.91
N ARG A 141 -30.46 -7.71 35.41
CA ARG A 141 -30.00 -7.13 36.67
C ARG A 141 -30.60 -7.87 37.88
N GLY A 142 -30.09 -7.57 39.07
CA GLY A 142 -30.64 -8.07 40.34
C GLY A 142 -32.11 -7.70 40.54
N ASP A 143 -32.48 -6.50 40.11
CA ASP A 143 -33.84 -5.94 40.08
C ASP A 143 -34.72 -6.43 38.90
N LEU A 144 -34.25 -7.44 38.16
CA LEU A 144 -34.89 -8.05 36.99
C LEU A 144 -35.06 -7.12 35.77
N ARG A 145 -34.55 -5.89 35.81
CA ARG A 145 -34.55 -4.99 34.64
C ARG A 145 -33.41 -5.30 33.69
N ARG A 146 -33.51 -4.77 32.48
CA ARG A 146 -32.43 -4.82 31.48
C ARG A 146 -31.38 -3.74 31.77
N PRO A 147 -30.08 -4.03 31.64
CA PRO A 147 -29.03 -3.02 31.77
C PRO A 147 -29.12 -1.97 30.64
N ARG A 148 -28.83 -0.71 30.96
CA ARG A 148 -28.84 0.41 29.98
C ARG A 148 -27.52 0.48 29.20
N MET A 149 -27.38 -0.39 28.20
CA MET A 149 -26.13 -0.62 27.46
C MET A 149 -26.00 0.18 26.14
N ASN A 150 -26.51 1.41 26.08
CA ASN A 150 -26.40 2.23 24.87
C ASN A 150 -24.92 2.47 24.50
N TYR A 151 -24.58 2.24 23.24
CA TYR A 151 -23.23 2.40 22.68
C TYR A 151 -22.14 1.59 23.41
N ASP A 152 -22.47 0.40 23.92
CA ASP A 152 -21.55 -0.53 24.58
C ASP A 152 -20.22 -0.73 23.83
N PHE A 153 -20.24 -0.91 22.50
CA PHE A 153 -19.02 -0.99 21.69
C PHE A 153 -18.12 0.24 21.81
N LYS A 154 -18.69 1.45 21.78
CA LYS A 154 -17.92 2.70 21.89
C LYS A 154 -17.38 2.88 23.30
N LYS A 155 -18.19 2.58 24.31
CA LYS A 155 -17.81 2.68 25.73
C LYS A 155 -16.71 1.69 26.09
N ALA A 156 -16.84 0.42 25.69
CA ALA A 156 -15.81 -0.59 25.88
C ALA A 156 -14.49 -0.22 25.20
N GLN A 157 -14.54 0.25 23.94
CA GLN A 157 -13.33 0.68 23.24
C GLN A 157 -12.68 1.92 23.88
N ALA A 158 -13.48 2.87 24.36
CA ALA A 158 -12.98 4.04 25.08
C ALA A 158 -12.28 3.62 26.38
N GLU A 159 -12.85 2.66 27.12
CA GLU A 159 -12.24 2.15 28.34
C GLU A 159 -10.94 1.39 28.07
N CYS A 160 -10.91 0.53 27.04
CA CYS A 160 -9.68 -0.12 26.60
C CYS A 160 -8.54 0.87 26.31
N ARG A 161 -8.85 2.05 25.73
CA ARG A 161 -7.82 3.08 25.45
C ARG A 161 -7.26 3.72 26.73
N ARG A 162 -8.10 3.91 27.76
CA ARG A 162 -7.64 4.40 29.06
C ARG A 162 -6.74 3.36 29.73
N ILE A 163 -7.17 2.11 29.72
CA ILE A 163 -6.38 0.97 30.22
C ILE A 163 -5.04 0.87 29.49
N GLU A 164 -5.01 1.01 28.17
CA GLU A 164 -3.76 0.99 27.39
C GLU A 164 -2.76 2.06 27.88
N GLN A 165 -3.25 3.28 28.13
CA GLN A 165 -2.43 4.37 28.64
C GLN A 165 -1.92 4.10 30.06
N GLU A 166 -2.81 3.71 30.97
CA GLU A 166 -2.51 3.52 32.39
C GLU A 166 -1.59 2.31 32.63
N MET A 167 -1.75 1.23 31.85
CA MET A 167 -0.98 0.00 32.01
C MET A 167 0.29 -0.05 31.14
N GLY A 168 0.59 1.02 30.40
CA GLY A 168 1.77 1.10 29.52
C GLY A 168 1.72 0.14 28.34
N LEU A 169 0.53 -0.16 27.83
CA LEU A 169 0.32 -1.06 26.70
C LEU A 169 0.29 -0.30 25.38
N ARG A 170 0.39 -1.02 24.26
CA ARG A 170 0.31 -0.45 22.93
C ARG A 170 -1.02 0.27 22.72
N GLN A 171 -0.93 1.58 22.59
CA GLN A 171 -2.08 2.43 22.34
C GLN A 171 -2.52 2.30 20.88
N LEU A 172 -3.76 1.87 20.67
CA LEU A 172 -4.31 1.77 19.32
C LEU A 172 -4.67 3.17 18.80
N LYS A 173 -4.05 3.58 17.69
CA LYS A 173 -4.41 4.86 17.02
C LYS A 173 -5.91 4.87 16.68
N PRO A 174 -6.67 5.89 17.09
CA PRO A 174 -8.09 5.99 16.76
C PRO A 174 -8.31 5.89 15.25
N GLY A 175 -9.19 4.99 14.81
CA GLY A 175 -9.68 4.99 13.44
C GLY A 175 -10.48 6.26 13.16
N ASP A 176 -10.23 6.86 12.00
CA ASP A 176 -10.96 8.04 11.49
C ASP A 176 -12.16 7.66 10.59
N GLY A 177 -12.41 6.35 10.40
CA GLY A 177 -13.48 5.81 9.55
C GLY A 177 -13.26 5.93 8.04
N THR A 178 -12.11 6.43 7.57
CA THR A 178 -11.84 6.70 6.14
C THR A 178 -11.19 5.54 5.41
N GLY A 179 -10.65 4.57 6.16
CA GLY A 179 -9.93 3.42 5.62
C GLY A 179 -10.82 2.46 4.83
N ALA A 180 -10.20 1.74 3.89
CA ALA A 180 -10.83 0.63 3.22
C ALA A 180 -11.22 -0.47 4.22
N LYS A 181 -12.26 -1.24 3.91
CA LYS A 181 -12.69 -2.33 4.78
C LYS A 181 -11.67 -3.47 4.78
N SER A 182 -11.03 -3.72 5.92
CA SER A 182 -10.20 -4.92 6.07
C SER A 182 -11.02 -6.19 5.89
N PRO A 183 -10.41 -7.29 5.40
CA PRO A 183 -11.08 -8.58 5.37
C PRO A 183 -11.53 -8.99 6.78
N THR A 184 -12.74 -9.51 6.84
CA THR A 184 -13.26 -10.20 8.02
C THR A 184 -12.43 -11.46 8.28
N SER A 185 -12.43 -11.95 9.53
CA SER A 185 -11.78 -13.21 9.86
C SER A 185 -12.30 -14.36 9.00
N ALA A 186 -13.62 -14.38 8.70
CA ALA A 186 -14.21 -15.41 7.84
C ALA A 186 -13.64 -15.40 6.41
N GLU A 187 -13.40 -14.21 5.83
CA GLU A 187 -12.76 -14.08 4.53
C GLU A 187 -11.29 -14.57 4.58
N ARG A 188 -10.54 -14.24 5.64
CA ARG A 188 -9.15 -14.72 5.83
C ARG A 188 -9.07 -16.23 5.96
N PHE A 189 -9.89 -16.83 6.83
CA PHE A 189 -9.94 -18.29 6.99
C PHE A 189 -10.39 -19.01 5.73
N LYS A 190 -11.28 -18.38 4.95
CA LYS A 190 -11.66 -18.94 3.64
C LYS A 190 -10.46 -18.93 2.70
N ALA A 191 -9.70 -17.83 2.64
CA ALA A 191 -8.51 -17.74 1.81
C ALA A 191 -7.50 -18.83 2.17
N GLU A 192 -7.15 -18.94 3.46
CA GLU A 192 -6.24 -19.96 3.99
C GLU A 192 -6.69 -21.38 3.63
N ARG A 193 -7.94 -21.76 3.95
CA ARG A 193 -8.46 -23.09 3.62
C ARG A 193 -8.54 -23.38 2.13
N THR A 194 -8.57 -22.35 1.29
CA THR A 194 -8.60 -22.50 -0.18
C THR A 194 -7.23 -22.29 -0.81
N GLY A 195 -6.16 -22.20 -0.02
CA GLY A 195 -4.78 -22.03 -0.49
C GLY A 195 -4.54 -20.68 -1.19
N ARG A 196 -5.36 -19.67 -0.91
CA ARG A 196 -5.18 -18.33 -1.48
C ARG A 196 -4.22 -17.51 -0.60
N PRO A 197 -3.29 -16.76 -1.21
CA PRO A 197 -2.33 -15.95 -0.45
C PRO A 197 -3.00 -14.80 0.31
N GLU A 198 -4.19 -14.36 -0.13
CA GLU A 198 -4.93 -13.26 0.47
C GLU A 198 -6.45 -13.42 0.32
N ALA A 199 -7.21 -12.60 1.03
CA ALA A 199 -8.66 -12.62 0.95
C ALA A 199 -9.14 -12.09 -0.43
N PRO A 200 -10.16 -12.70 -1.08
CA PRO A 200 -10.66 -12.24 -2.38
C PRO A 200 -11.02 -10.75 -2.45
N ARG A 201 -11.43 -10.14 -1.32
CA ARG A 201 -11.69 -8.70 -1.21
C ARG A 201 -10.46 -7.85 -1.52
N GLU A 202 -9.28 -8.27 -1.07
CA GLU A 202 -8.02 -7.54 -1.27
C GLU A 202 -7.61 -7.62 -2.75
N THR A 203 -7.60 -8.83 -3.31
CA THR A 203 -7.35 -9.06 -4.73
C THR A 203 -8.30 -8.25 -5.61
N LEU A 204 -9.60 -8.25 -5.30
CA LEU A 204 -10.60 -7.50 -6.04
C LEU A 204 -10.40 -5.99 -5.91
N ARG A 205 -10.02 -5.49 -4.72
CA ARG A 205 -9.75 -4.06 -4.53
C ARG A 205 -8.57 -3.62 -5.38
N GLU A 206 -7.46 -4.36 -5.33
CA GLU A 206 -6.26 -4.06 -6.11
C GLU A 206 -6.55 -4.10 -7.62
N ALA A 207 -7.19 -5.16 -8.11
CA ALA A 207 -7.52 -5.28 -9.52
C ALA A 207 -8.46 -4.15 -9.99
N VAL A 208 -9.42 -3.73 -9.15
CA VAL A 208 -10.30 -2.60 -9.48
C VAL A 208 -9.54 -1.28 -9.51
N ARG A 209 -8.57 -1.06 -8.61
CA ARG A 209 -7.71 0.14 -8.62
C ARG A 209 -6.85 0.19 -9.87
N GLN A 210 -6.17 -0.91 -10.19
CA GLN A 210 -5.35 -1.03 -11.40
C GLN A 210 -6.18 -0.84 -12.68
N ALA A 211 -7.38 -1.43 -12.76
CA ALA A 211 -8.27 -1.24 -13.90
C ALA A 211 -8.71 0.22 -14.07
N LEU A 212 -8.85 0.96 -12.97
CA LEU A 212 -9.22 2.37 -12.94
C LEU A 212 -8.03 3.31 -13.20
N ALA A 213 -6.80 2.87 -12.94
CA ALA A 213 -5.59 3.66 -13.18
C ALA A 213 -5.44 3.96 -14.68
N GLY A 214 -5.40 5.23 -15.04
CA GLY A 214 -5.24 5.68 -16.42
C GLY A 214 -6.49 5.55 -17.31
N THR A 215 -7.65 5.13 -16.79
CA THR A 215 -8.88 5.08 -17.58
C THR A 215 -9.36 6.49 -17.98
N ALA A 216 -9.89 6.65 -19.18
CA ALA A 216 -10.55 7.87 -19.66
C ALA A 216 -12.07 7.83 -19.51
N THR A 217 -12.69 6.67 -19.72
CA THR A 217 -14.15 6.53 -19.77
C THR A 217 -14.67 5.40 -18.88
N GLU A 218 -15.95 5.46 -18.52
CA GLU A 218 -16.60 4.39 -17.76
C GLU A 218 -16.59 3.05 -18.51
N ASP A 219 -16.77 3.08 -19.83
CA ASP A 219 -16.75 1.89 -20.67
C ASP A 219 -15.37 1.23 -20.72
N GLU A 220 -14.31 2.03 -20.81
CA GLU A 220 -12.95 1.54 -20.72
C GLU A 220 -12.69 0.91 -19.34
N PHE A 221 -13.18 1.51 -18.26
CA PHE A 221 -13.04 0.95 -16.91
C PHE A 221 -13.67 -0.44 -16.82
N PHE A 222 -14.91 -0.61 -17.29
CA PHE A 222 -15.58 -1.91 -17.25
C PHE A 222 -14.95 -2.93 -18.21
N THR A 223 -14.40 -2.49 -19.34
CA THR A 223 -13.65 -3.36 -20.25
C THR A 223 -12.39 -3.89 -19.57
N ARG A 224 -11.58 -3.01 -18.97
CA ARG A 224 -10.36 -3.39 -18.25
C ARG A 224 -10.63 -4.32 -17.07
N LEU A 225 -11.73 -4.15 -16.34
CA LEU A 225 -12.13 -5.10 -15.29
C LEU A 225 -12.36 -6.51 -15.84
N ARG A 226 -13.01 -6.63 -17.00
CA ARG A 226 -13.24 -7.94 -17.64
C ARG A 226 -11.95 -8.54 -18.19
N GLU A 227 -11.08 -7.72 -18.78
CA GLU A 227 -9.75 -8.14 -19.27
C GLU A 227 -8.83 -8.59 -18.13
N ALA A 228 -8.95 -7.97 -16.96
CA ALA A 228 -8.31 -8.43 -15.72
C ALA A 228 -8.91 -9.75 -15.17
N GLY A 229 -9.88 -10.35 -15.88
CA GLY A 229 -10.50 -11.62 -15.55
C GLY A 229 -11.59 -11.53 -14.50
N LEU A 230 -12.02 -10.33 -14.09
CA LEU A 230 -13.07 -10.18 -13.08
C LEU A 230 -14.45 -10.41 -13.70
N ARG A 231 -15.35 -11.02 -12.92
CA ARG A 231 -16.78 -11.01 -13.25
C ARG A 231 -17.34 -9.65 -12.86
N VAL A 232 -18.02 -8.98 -13.78
CA VAL A 232 -18.61 -7.65 -13.56
C VAL A 232 -20.12 -7.72 -13.70
N LYS A 233 -20.85 -7.17 -12.73
CA LYS A 233 -22.30 -6.99 -12.78
C LYS A 233 -22.65 -5.52 -12.53
N ILE A 234 -23.16 -4.84 -13.54
CA ILE A 234 -23.65 -3.47 -13.42
C ILE A 234 -25.03 -3.50 -12.74
N ARG A 235 -25.27 -2.56 -11.82
CA ARG A 235 -26.55 -2.35 -11.16
C ARG A 235 -27.20 -1.12 -11.79
N ASN A 236 -28.37 -1.31 -12.38
CA ASN A 236 -29.13 -0.25 -13.01
C ASN A 236 -30.29 0.18 -12.11
N ALA A 237 -30.63 1.46 -12.16
CA ALA A 237 -31.91 1.97 -11.67
C ALA A 237 -33.06 1.50 -12.56
N PRO A 238 -34.33 1.61 -12.12
CA PRO A 238 -35.48 1.37 -12.97
C PRO A 238 -35.49 2.22 -14.26
N SER A 239 -34.84 3.39 -14.26
CA SER A 239 -34.63 4.24 -15.44
C SER A 239 -33.68 3.64 -16.49
N GLY A 240 -32.93 2.59 -16.15
CA GLY A 240 -31.86 2.02 -16.97
C GLY A 240 -30.46 2.55 -16.61
N ASP A 241 -30.36 3.66 -15.87
CA ASP A 241 -29.08 4.27 -15.52
C ASP A 241 -28.24 3.39 -14.59
N ALA A 242 -26.96 3.21 -14.89
CA ALA A 242 -26.06 2.50 -13.99
C ALA A 242 -25.85 3.31 -12.70
N ILE A 243 -26.25 2.73 -11.56
CA ILE A 243 -26.14 3.31 -10.20
C ILE A 243 -25.01 2.66 -9.38
N GLY A 244 -24.42 1.58 -9.87
CA GLY A 244 -23.30 0.92 -9.23
C GLY A 244 -22.84 -0.32 -10.00
N TYR A 245 -21.85 -1.01 -9.45
CA TYR A 245 -21.36 -2.27 -10.00
C TYR A 245 -20.91 -3.19 -8.87
N ASN A 246 -20.91 -4.48 -9.17
CA ASN A 246 -20.33 -5.52 -8.34
C ASN A 246 -19.26 -6.25 -9.13
N VAL A 247 -18.20 -6.66 -8.44
CA VAL A 247 -17.18 -7.54 -8.98
C VAL A 247 -17.12 -8.84 -8.19
N ALA A 248 -16.74 -9.92 -8.87
CA ALA A 248 -16.49 -11.21 -8.24
C ALA A 248 -15.25 -11.85 -8.87
N LEU A 249 -14.46 -12.50 -8.02
CA LEU A 249 -13.29 -13.23 -8.47
C LEU A 249 -13.72 -14.59 -9.03
N PRO A 250 -13.27 -15.00 -10.23
CA PRO A 250 -13.53 -16.34 -10.71
C PRO A 250 -13.08 -17.40 -9.69
N GLY A 251 -13.91 -18.43 -9.51
CA GLY A 251 -13.67 -19.49 -8.53
C GLY A 251 -13.99 -19.13 -7.07
N ASP A 252 -14.24 -17.87 -6.72
CA ASP A 252 -14.68 -17.51 -5.36
C ASP A 252 -16.19 -17.71 -5.18
N ARG A 253 -16.57 -18.88 -4.64
CA ARG A 253 -17.97 -19.32 -4.51
C ARG A 253 -18.43 -19.46 -3.06
N ASN A 254 -19.72 -19.26 -2.81
CA ASN A 254 -20.36 -19.53 -1.53
C ASN A 254 -20.69 -21.03 -1.35
N ARG A 255 -21.36 -21.41 -0.25
CA ARG A 255 -21.72 -22.81 0.03
C ARG A 255 -22.67 -23.40 -1.01
N GLU A 256 -23.50 -22.56 -1.63
CA GLU A 256 -24.44 -22.92 -2.68
C GLU A 256 -23.79 -22.91 -4.08
N GLY A 257 -22.46 -22.78 -4.17
CA GLY A 257 -21.73 -22.78 -5.44
C GLY A 257 -21.89 -21.50 -6.27
N LYS A 258 -22.54 -20.45 -5.75
CA LYS A 258 -22.75 -19.17 -6.43
C LYS A 258 -21.56 -18.23 -6.24
N PRO A 259 -21.23 -17.36 -7.23
CA PRO A 259 -20.17 -16.37 -7.07
C PRO A 259 -20.44 -15.42 -5.90
N ILE A 260 -19.39 -15.06 -5.16
CA ILE A 260 -19.47 -14.03 -4.11
C ILE A 260 -19.19 -12.66 -4.74
N TRP A 261 -20.19 -11.79 -4.68
CA TRP A 261 -20.15 -10.45 -5.28
C TRP A 261 -19.80 -9.37 -4.25
N TYR A 262 -18.90 -8.47 -4.63
CA TYR A 262 -18.51 -7.31 -3.85
C TYR A 262 -18.92 -6.03 -4.58
N PRO A 263 -19.77 -5.18 -4.00
CA PRO A 263 -19.99 -3.83 -4.52
C PRO A 263 -18.69 -3.03 -4.48
N GLY A 264 -18.42 -2.21 -5.50
CA GLY A 264 -17.23 -1.33 -5.53
C GLY A 264 -17.08 -0.49 -4.26
N SER A 265 -18.18 0.10 -3.78
CA SER A 265 -18.23 0.87 -2.53
C SER A 265 -17.95 0.07 -1.25
N LYS A 266 -18.03 -1.27 -1.30
CA LYS A 266 -17.65 -2.15 -0.19
C LYS A 266 -16.20 -2.62 -0.31
N LEU A 267 -15.57 -2.50 -1.47
CA LEU A 267 -14.12 -2.65 -1.61
C LEU A 267 -13.43 -1.43 -1.00
N ALA A 268 -13.78 -0.23 -1.45
CA ALA A 268 -13.37 1.04 -0.83
C ALA A 268 -14.37 2.17 -1.18
N PRO A 269 -14.52 3.21 -0.34
CA PRO A 269 -15.52 4.27 -0.56
C PRO A 269 -15.34 5.05 -1.88
N ASP A 270 -14.11 5.26 -2.31
CA ASP A 270 -13.73 5.93 -3.57
C ASP A 270 -14.04 5.10 -4.82
N LEU A 271 -14.16 3.78 -4.68
CA LEU A 271 -14.51 2.86 -5.75
C LEU A 271 -16.03 2.75 -5.96
N ALA A 272 -16.81 3.69 -5.42
CA ALA A 272 -18.23 3.82 -5.77
C ALA A 272 -18.37 4.43 -7.17
N LEU A 273 -19.30 3.91 -7.99
CA LEU A 273 -19.50 4.38 -9.37
C LEU A 273 -19.70 5.91 -9.48
N PRO A 274 -20.49 6.58 -8.62
CA PRO A 274 -20.63 8.04 -8.68
C PRO A 274 -19.32 8.80 -8.40
N LYS A 275 -18.39 8.22 -7.62
CA LYS A 275 -17.07 8.83 -7.33
C LYS A 275 -16.11 8.61 -8.50
N ILE A 276 -16.15 7.42 -9.10
CA ILE A 276 -15.42 7.12 -10.34
C ILE A 276 -15.85 8.06 -11.47
N ARG A 277 -17.16 8.27 -11.68
CA ARG A 277 -17.67 9.19 -12.71
C ARG A 277 -17.17 10.62 -12.55
N ARG A 278 -17.25 11.18 -11.33
CA ARG A 278 -16.73 12.53 -11.05
C ARG A 278 -15.26 12.62 -11.44
N ARG A 279 -14.46 11.65 -10.99
CA ARG A 279 -13.05 11.55 -11.33
C ARG A 279 -12.82 11.48 -12.85
N LEU A 280 -13.60 10.70 -13.60
CA LEU A 280 -13.43 10.58 -15.06
C LEU A 280 -13.86 11.85 -15.80
N ALA A 281 -14.93 12.52 -15.38
CA ALA A 281 -15.42 13.77 -15.98
C ALA A 281 -14.37 14.89 -15.93
N ASP A 282 -13.59 14.95 -14.83
CA ASP A 282 -12.48 15.89 -14.71
C ASP A 282 -11.34 15.62 -15.70
N GLY A 283 -11.33 14.46 -16.38
CA GLY A 283 -10.27 14.03 -17.31
C GLY A 283 -10.63 14.13 -18.80
N THR A 284 -11.90 14.32 -19.17
CA THR A 284 -12.37 14.31 -20.57
C THR A 284 -12.23 15.66 -21.29
N ALA A 285 -12.03 16.77 -20.56
CA ALA A 285 -11.95 18.12 -21.13
C ALA A 285 -10.66 18.40 -21.96
N ASP A 286 -9.67 17.51 -21.93
CA ASP A 286 -8.33 17.73 -22.52
C ASP A 286 -8.01 16.87 -23.75
N GLN A 287 -8.98 16.18 -24.37
CA GLN A 287 -8.74 15.59 -25.69
C GLN A 287 -8.42 16.65 -26.76
N ALA A 288 -8.68 17.93 -26.50
CA ALA A 288 -8.44 19.04 -27.41
C ALA A 288 -7.06 19.72 -27.26
N THR A 289 -6.27 19.41 -26.22
CA THR A 289 -4.97 20.07 -26.00
C THR A 289 -3.98 19.13 -25.32
N GLN A 290 -3.57 18.07 -26.03
CA GLN A 290 -2.24 17.52 -25.74
C GLN A 290 -1.21 18.57 -26.18
N PRO A 291 -0.34 19.08 -25.30
CA PRO A 291 0.86 19.76 -25.76
C PRO A 291 1.58 18.77 -26.66
N ALA A 292 1.90 19.19 -27.88
CA ALA A 292 2.69 18.42 -28.82
C ALA A 292 3.84 17.77 -28.06
N ALA A 293 3.92 16.43 -28.12
CA ALA A 293 4.95 15.64 -27.45
C ALA A 293 6.27 16.41 -27.52
N THR A 294 6.73 16.92 -26.37
CA THR A 294 8.06 17.52 -26.30
C THR A 294 9.00 16.48 -26.89
N SER A 295 9.68 16.90 -27.95
CA SER A 295 10.59 16.14 -28.78
C SER A 295 11.62 15.42 -27.92
N GLY A 296 11.23 14.26 -27.38
CA GLY A 296 12.11 13.35 -26.68
C GLY A 296 13.21 12.95 -27.65
N ARG A 297 14.43 12.75 -27.12
CA ARG A 297 15.52 12.21 -27.95
C ARG A 297 14.99 10.98 -28.71
N PRO A 298 15.18 10.89 -30.05
CA PRO A 298 14.60 9.84 -30.89
C PRO A 298 15.02 8.38 -30.58
N GLY A 299 15.59 8.09 -29.40
CA GLY A 299 16.09 6.76 -29.00
C GLY A 299 15.51 6.17 -27.71
N TRP A 300 14.58 6.83 -27.02
CA TRP A 300 13.97 6.27 -25.80
C TRP A 300 12.73 5.42 -26.11
N SER A 301 12.60 4.30 -25.40
CA SER A 301 11.38 3.47 -25.43
C SER A 301 10.18 4.28 -24.93
N PRO A 302 8.94 3.96 -25.37
CA PRO A 302 7.75 4.59 -24.82
C PRO A 302 7.67 4.46 -23.28
N PRO A 303 7.91 3.29 -22.65
CA PRO A 303 7.89 3.19 -21.19
C PRO A 303 8.89 4.11 -20.49
N ALA A 304 10.11 4.24 -21.02
CA ALA A 304 11.12 5.13 -20.46
C ALA A 304 10.70 6.60 -20.52
N ARG A 305 10.14 7.02 -21.66
CA ARG A 305 9.67 8.40 -21.84
C ARG A 305 8.54 8.73 -20.86
N GLU A 306 7.53 7.88 -20.77
CA GLU A 306 6.38 8.14 -19.90
C GLU A 306 6.74 8.10 -18.41
N ARG A 307 7.64 7.19 -17.99
CA ARG A 307 8.16 7.18 -16.60
C ARG A 307 8.94 8.44 -16.27
N ARG A 308 9.78 8.95 -17.20
CA ARG A 308 10.51 10.21 -17.02
C ARG A 308 9.59 11.43 -16.94
N ASN A 309 8.56 11.48 -17.80
CA ASN A 309 7.53 12.52 -17.73
C ASN A 309 6.83 12.50 -16.37
N ALA A 310 6.43 11.31 -15.91
CA ALA A 310 5.80 11.13 -14.61
C ALA A 310 6.70 11.54 -13.43
N THR A 311 8.02 11.34 -13.53
CA THR A 311 8.97 11.81 -12.50
C THR A 311 8.84 13.30 -12.27
N GLY A 312 8.75 14.10 -13.33
CA GLY A 312 8.60 15.55 -13.19
C GLY A 312 7.31 16.00 -12.51
N LEU A 313 6.22 15.28 -12.76
CA LEU A 313 4.94 15.56 -12.12
C LEU A 313 4.91 15.09 -10.67
N ALA A 314 5.58 13.96 -10.36
CA ALA A 314 5.74 13.49 -8.99
C ALA A 314 6.61 14.43 -8.16
N GLU A 315 7.67 15.00 -8.73
CA GLU A 315 8.45 16.06 -8.07
C GLU A 315 7.59 17.29 -7.75
N HIS A 316 6.75 17.74 -8.70
CA HIS A 316 5.83 18.84 -8.47
C HIS A 316 4.82 18.53 -7.35
N ALA A 317 4.31 17.29 -7.30
CA ALA A 317 3.43 16.84 -6.22
C ALA A 317 4.11 16.88 -4.85
N ALA A 318 5.39 16.51 -4.75
CA ALA A 318 6.16 16.62 -3.50
C ALA A 318 6.27 18.08 -3.04
N ILE A 319 6.52 19.01 -3.97
CA ILE A 319 6.59 20.46 -3.66
C ILE A 319 5.25 20.97 -3.13
N LEU A 320 4.13 20.57 -3.73
CA LEU A 320 2.79 20.95 -3.26
C LEU A 320 2.42 20.34 -1.91
N LEU A 321 2.99 19.18 -1.55
CA LEU A 321 2.78 18.58 -0.23
C LEU A 321 3.57 19.28 0.88
N ASP A 322 4.58 20.06 0.52
CA ASP A 322 5.33 20.92 1.44
C ASP A 322 4.63 22.26 1.69
N SER A 323 3.68 22.67 0.85
CA SER A 323 2.83 23.84 1.13
C SER A 323 1.66 23.47 2.05
N ASP A 324 1.19 24.42 2.86
CA ASP A 324 0.04 24.22 3.75
C ASP A 324 -1.32 24.26 3.00
N ASP A 325 -1.32 23.84 1.74
CA ASP A 325 -2.47 23.94 0.86
C ASP A 325 -3.36 22.70 0.97
N ASP A 326 -4.67 22.92 1.02
CA ASP A 326 -5.69 21.88 0.96
C ASP A 326 -5.75 21.21 -0.43
N GLU A 327 -5.22 21.86 -1.47
CA GLU A 327 -5.04 21.27 -2.80
C GLU A 327 -4.10 20.05 -2.79
N ALA A 328 -3.18 19.98 -1.83
CA ALA A 328 -2.22 18.87 -1.70
C ALA A 328 -2.90 17.51 -1.50
N ALA A 329 -4.09 17.47 -0.90
CA ALA A 329 -4.85 16.25 -0.70
C ALA A 329 -5.26 15.57 -2.01
N ALA A 330 -5.50 16.34 -3.08
CA ALA A 330 -5.85 15.76 -4.37
C ALA A 330 -4.63 15.18 -5.08
N GLN A 331 -3.45 15.79 -4.92
CA GLN A 331 -2.20 15.25 -5.46
C GLN A 331 -1.94 13.83 -4.96
N LEU A 332 -2.27 13.53 -3.70
CA LEU A 332 -2.18 12.17 -3.14
C LEU A 332 -3.05 11.16 -3.90
N VAL A 333 -4.24 11.55 -4.35
CA VAL A 333 -5.10 10.66 -5.17
C VAL A 333 -4.43 10.36 -6.50
N GLY A 334 -3.91 11.38 -7.19
CA GLY A 334 -3.17 11.20 -8.45
C GLY A 334 -1.92 10.34 -8.28
N VAL A 335 -1.14 10.55 -7.23
CA VAL A 335 0.05 9.74 -6.90
C VAL A 335 -0.33 8.28 -6.64
N GLY A 336 -1.48 8.02 -6.00
CA GLY A 336 -2.01 6.67 -5.85
C GLY A 336 -2.24 5.97 -7.19
N GLU A 337 -2.83 6.67 -8.17
CA GLU A 337 -3.02 6.12 -9.52
C GLU A 337 -1.69 5.88 -10.25
N LEU A 338 -0.74 6.79 -10.06
CA LEU A 338 0.60 6.65 -10.62
C LEU A 338 1.29 5.41 -10.07
N LEU A 339 1.16 5.14 -8.76
CA LEU A 339 1.66 3.91 -8.13
C LEU A 339 0.99 2.65 -8.70
N ASP A 340 -0.33 2.67 -8.89
CA ASP A 340 -1.06 1.55 -9.51
C ASP A 340 -0.57 1.29 -10.94
N ALA A 341 -0.36 2.35 -11.73
CA ALA A 341 0.12 2.25 -13.12
C ALA A 341 1.57 1.73 -13.22
N VAL A 342 2.45 2.25 -12.35
CA VAL A 342 3.84 1.78 -12.26
C VAL A 342 3.90 0.33 -11.81
N THR A 343 3.04 -0.08 -10.86
CA THR A 343 2.95 -1.47 -10.41
C THR A 343 2.57 -2.41 -11.55
N GLN A 344 1.50 -2.08 -12.29
CA GLN A 344 0.98 -2.92 -13.38
C GLN A 344 2.00 -3.12 -14.51
N THR A 345 2.80 -2.10 -14.80
CA THR A 345 3.74 -2.09 -15.94
C THR A 345 5.17 -2.47 -15.56
N SER A 346 5.46 -2.75 -14.28
CA SER A 346 6.81 -3.09 -13.81
C SER A 346 7.08 -4.61 -13.86
N PRO A 347 8.36 -5.00 -13.97
CA PRO A 347 8.77 -6.41 -14.00
C PRO A 347 8.50 -7.09 -12.66
N ALA A 348 8.45 -8.43 -12.67
CA ALA A 348 8.11 -9.22 -11.49
C ALA A 348 9.01 -8.94 -10.27
N ALA A 349 10.30 -8.66 -10.50
CA ALA A 349 11.26 -8.35 -9.45
C ALA A 349 10.77 -7.22 -8.52
N THR A 350 10.38 -6.07 -9.11
CA THR A 350 9.96 -4.89 -8.35
C THR A 350 8.45 -4.84 -8.08
N ARG A 351 7.64 -5.57 -8.86
CA ARG A 351 6.17 -5.51 -8.81
C ARG A 351 5.60 -5.82 -7.42
N ALA A 352 6.17 -6.78 -6.69
CA ALA A 352 5.66 -7.16 -5.37
C ALA A 352 5.75 -5.99 -4.36
N GLU A 353 6.92 -5.34 -4.29
CA GLU A 353 7.14 -4.17 -3.43
C GLU A 353 6.35 -2.95 -3.91
N LEU A 354 6.26 -2.72 -5.22
CA LEU A 354 5.43 -1.64 -5.77
C LEU A 354 3.94 -1.83 -5.46
N GLY A 355 3.43 -3.06 -5.54
CA GLY A 355 2.07 -3.39 -5.14
C GLY A 355 1.83 -3.20 -3.65
N ALA A 356 2.81 -3.58 -2.80
CA ALA A 356 2.74 -3.32 -1.37
C ALA A 356 2.76 -1.81 -1.06
N ALA A 357 3.58 -1.04 -1.77
CA ALA A 357 3.62 0.42 -1.69
C ALA A 357 2.27 1.04 -2.07
N ALA A 358 1.67 0.64 -3.19
CA ALA A 358 0.37 1.11 -3.64
C ALA A 358 -0.75 0.78 -2.64
N ARG A 359 -0.77 -0.46 -2.10
CA ARG A 359 -1.73 -0.88 -1.06
C ARG A 359 -1.59 -0.07 0.23
N ALA A 360 -0.37 0.20 0.68
CA ALA A 360 -0.13 1.05 1.85
C ALA A 360 -0.57 2.50 1.55
N PHE A 361 -0.20 3.03 0.37
CA PHE A 361 -0.46 4.42 0.01
C PHE A 361 -1.95 4.72 -0.20
N GLU A 362 -2.76 3.71 -0.52
CA GLU A 362 -4.23 3.84 -0.56
C GLU A 362 -4.73 4.61 0.68
N ARG A 363 -4.18 4.30 1.85
CA ARG A 363 -4.61 4.95 3.08
C ARG A 363 -4.20 6.42 3.13
N ALA A 364 -3.05 6.80 2.59
CA ALA A 364 -2.61 8.19 2.48
C ALA A 364 -3.54 9.02 1.56
N THR A 365 -4.12 8.41 0.52
CA THR A 365 -5.10 9.10 -0.36
C THR A 365 -6.41 9.49 0.34
N ARG A 366 -6.60 9.13 1.62
CA ARG A 366 -7.82 9.38 2.38
C ARG A 366 -7.72 10.65 3.20
N SER A 367 -8.32 11.71 2.67
CA SER A 367 -8.53 12.95 3.40
C SER A 367 -10.02 13.18 3.68
N HIS A 368 -10.33 13.71 4.87
CA HIS A 368 -11.65 14.32 5.15
C HIS A 368 -11.79 15.67 4.47
N VAL A 369 -10.69 16.27 4.03
CA VAL A 369 -10.66 17.52 3.26
C VAL A 369 -11.22 17.22 1.88
N ARG A 370 -12.37 17.81 1.57
CA ARG A 370 -12.88 17.86 0.21
C ARG A 370 -12.00 18.80 -0.58
N ALA A 371 -10.96 18.28 -1.22
CA ALA A 371 -10.28 19.00 -2.29
C ALA A 371 -11.23 19.05 -3.49
N GLU A 372 -12.22 19.94 -3.43
CA GLU A 372 -13.30 20.01 -4.43
C GLU A 372 -12.80 20.51 -5.79
N ARG A 373 -11.53 20.99 -5.93
CA ARG A 373 -11.05 21.64 -7.17
C ARG A 373 -9.54 21.54 -7.48
N ALA A 374 -8.77 20.64 -6.87
CA ALA A 374 -7.35 20.57 -7.19
C ALA A 374 -7.08 19.81 -8.51
N ASP A 375 -6.21 20.39 -9.34
CA ASP A 375 -5.91 19.89 -10.69
C ASP A 375 -4.99 18.66 -10.64
N THR A 376 -5.61 17.48 -10.55
CA THR A 376 -4.91 16.19 -10.63
C THR A 376 -4.77 15.68 -12.07
N ARG A 377 -5.19 16.45 -13.08
CA ARG A 377 -5.26 15.98 -14.47
C ARG A 377 -3.91 15.54 -15.01
N ALA A 378 -2.85 16.32 -14.73
CA ALA A 378 -1.51 16.04 -15.23
C ALA A 378 -0.98 14.69 -14.73
N ILE A 379 -1.05 14.41 -13.43
CA ILE A 379 -0.58 13.13 -12.86
C ILE A 379 -1.41 11.95 -13.38
N ARG A 380 -2.73 12.13 -13.53
CA ARG A 380 -3.60 11.08 -14.08
C ARG A 380 -3.31 10.80 -15.56
N SER A 381 -3.02 11.85 -16.33
CA SER A 381 -2.57 11.73 -17.72
C SER A 381 -1.24 10.98 -17.81
N ALA A 382 -0.30 11.22 -16.90
CA ALA A 382 0.95 10.47 -16.84
C ALA A 382 0.76 9.00 -16.43
N ALA A 383 -0.14 8.72 -15.48
CA ALA A 383 -0.51 7.33 -15.16
C ALA A 383 -1.09 6.61 -16.39
N ARG A 384 -1.95 7.28 -17.16
CA ARG A 384 -2.46 6.76 -18.45
C ARG A 384 -1.34 6.55 -19.46
N GLY A 385 -0.43 7.51 -19.61
CA GLY A 385 0.74 7.40 -20.49
C GLY A 385 1.56 6.15 -20.18
N ILE A 386 1.85 5.91 -18.90
CA ILE A 386 2.57 4.70 -18.46
C ILE A 386 1.83 3.42 -18.85
N ILE A 387 0.51 3.34 -18.64
CA ILE A 387 -0.27 2.16 -19.04
C ILE A 387 -0.22 1.94 -20.55
N GLN A 388 -0.44 2.99 -21.33
CA GLN A 388 -0.46 2.91 -22.80
C GLN A 388 0.92 2.61 -23.40
N ALA A 389 1.99 3.04 -22.74
CA ALA A 389 3.36 2.72 -23.13
C ALA A 389 3.70 1.23 -22.93
N GLY A 390 2.94 0.50 -22.11
CA GLY A 390 3.11 -0.93 -21.87
C GLY A 390 4.14 -1.28 -20.80
N SER A 391 4.57 -2.54 -20.78
CA SER A 391 5.48 -3.05 -19.73
C SER A 391 6.92 -2.55 -19.91
N ALA A 392 7.51 -2.05 -18.83
CA ALA A 392 8.93 -1.76 -18.75
C ALA A 392 9.72 -3.05 -18.45
N LEU A 393 10.75 -3.34 -19.24
CA LEU A 393 11.48 -4.62 -19.14
C LEU A 393 12.44 -4.71 -17.94
N GLY A 394 12.62 -3.62 -17.18
CA GLY A 394 13.49 -3.60 -15.99
C GLY A 394 14.99 -3.58 -16.28
N ARG A 395 15.39 -3.37 -17.55
CA ARG A 395 16.79 -3.34 -17.99
C ARG A 395 17.06 -2.09 -18.82
N GLY A 396 18.32 -1.68 -18.93
CA GLY A 396 18.69 -0.50 -19.71
C GLY A 396 17.92 0.75 -19.24
N GLU A 397 17.50 1.58 -20.20
CA GLU A 397 16.80 2.84 -19.93
C GLU A 397 15.46 2.62 -19.18
N ASP A 398 14.74 1.53 -19.45
CA ASP A 398 13.51 1.17 -18.72
C ASP A 398 13.81 0.98 -17.23
N GLY A 399 14.89 0.24 -16.90
CA GLY A 399 15.32 0.04 -15.51
C GLY A 399 15.73 1.34 -14.83
N GLY A 400 16.54 2.17 -15.52
CA GLY A 400 16.99 3.46 -15.00
C GLY A 400 15.85 4.45 -14.76
N THR A 401 14.93 4.60 -15.70
CA THR A 401 13.76 5.49 -15.54
C THR A 401 12.79 4.98 -14.48
N THR A 402 12.70 3.67 -14.28
CA THR A 402 11.98 3.07 -13.13
C THR A 402 12.62 3.49 -11.82
N ALA A 403 13.94 3.35 -11.67
CA ALA A 403 14.66 3.73 -10.46
C ALA A 403 14.50 5.23 -10.16
N MET A 404 14.61 6.08 -11.18
CA MET A 404 14.39 7.53 -11.09
C MET A 404 12.98 7.88 -10.58
N LEU A 405 11.94 7.28 -11.16
CA LEU A 405 10.55 7.52 -10.75
C LEU A 405 10.30 7.01 -9.33
N VAL A 406 10.76 5.80 -9.00
CA VAL A 406 10.58 5.21 -7.67
C VAL A 406 11.33 6.02 -6.60
N SER A 407 12.54 6.51 -6.89
CA SER A 407 13.28 7.42 -6.00
C SER A 407 12.48 8.70 -5.71
N THR A 408 11.84 9.28 -6.72
CA THR A 408 10.99 10.45 -6.55
C THR A 408 9.72 10.13 -5.74
N LEU A 409 9.10 8.98 -5.97
CA LEU A 409 7.92 8.54 -5.20
C LEU A 409 8.25 8.29 -3.72
N VAL A 410 9.48 7.90 -3.38
CA VAL A 410 9.93 7.84 -1.97
C VAL A 410 9.83 9.24 -1.34
N LEU A 411 10.32 10.28 -2.02
CA LEU A 411 10.22 11.66 -1.53
C LEU A 411 8.76 12.10 -1.39
N VAL A 412 7.91 11.83 -2.38
CA VAL A 412 6.47 12.12 -2.30
C VAL A 412 5.80 11.44 -1.10
N ALA A 413 6.15 10.18 -0.82
CA ALA A 413 5.62 9.46 0.33
C ALA A 413 6.08 10.07 1.67
N LEU A 414 7.31 10.59 1.75
CA LEU A 414 7.81 11.27 2.95
C LEU A 414 7.18 12.66 3.12
N ALA A 415 7.02 13.43 2.04
CA ALA A 415 6.26 14.68 2.01
C ALA A 415 4.83 14.46 2.50
N ALA A 416 4.14 13.45 1.96
CA ALA A 416 2.80 13.06 2.40
C ALA A 416 2.75 12.71 3.89
N ALA A 417 3.76 11.99 4.39
CA ALA A 417 3.84 11.64 5.81
C ALA A 417 3.94 12.88 6.70
N ARG A 418 4.73 13.88 6.31
CA ARG A 418 4.83 15.15 7.03
C ARG A 418 3.56 15.97 6.94
N TRP A 419 3.00 16.13 5.74
CA TRP A 419 1.74 16.83 5.50
C TRP A 419 0.60 16.26 6.37
N HIS A 420 0.47 14.93 6.41
CA HIS A 420 -0.49 14.26 7.28
C HIS A 420 -0.18 14.44 8.76
N SER A 421 1.09 14.38 9.17
CA SER A 421 1.49 14.54 10.58
C SER A 421 1.16 15.93 11.09
N ALA A 422 1.42 16.98 10.30
CA ALA A 422 1.09 18.37 10.62
C ALA A 422 -0.41 18.58 10.86
N ARG A 423 -1.25 17.78 10.20
CA ARG A 423 -2.72 17.83 10.30
C ARG A 423 -3.32 16.83 11.31
N GLY A 424 -2.48 16.12 12.09
CA GLY A 424 -2.96 15.13 13.06
C GLY A 424 -3.52 13.84 12.42
N HIS A 425 -3.29 13.61 11.12
CA HIS A 425 -3.73 12.43 10.38
C HIS A 425 -2.80 11.22 10.63
N ALA A 426 -2.75 10.73 11.87
CA ALA A 426 -1.72 9.80 12.34
C ALA A 426 -1.71 8.42 11.66
N GLN A 427 -2.84 7.95 11.11
CA GLN A 427 -2.92 6.68 10.37
C GLN A 427 -2.40 6.85 8.93
N GLN A 428 -2.77 7.94 8.28
CA GLN A 428 -2.30 8.30 6.95
C GLN A 428 -0.79 8.54 6.96
N ALA A 429 -0.29 9.30 7.93
CA ALA A 429 1.14 9.54 8.08
C ALA A 429 1.96 8.24 8.27
N HIS A 430 1.41 7.28 9.01
CA HIS A 430 2.04 5.97 9.17
C HIS A 430 2.03 5.17 7.86
N ALA A 431 0.89 5.16 7.16
CA ALA A 431 0.77 4.50 5.87
C ALA A 431 1.73 5.08 4.82
N SER A 432 1.88 6.41 4.76
CA SER A 432 2.84 7.09 3.89
C SER A 432 4.30 6.69 4.19
N ARG A 433 4.67 6.54 5.48
CA ARG A 433 6.00 6.03 5.86
C ARG A 433 6.19 4.57 5.44
N GLN A 434 5.19 3.72 5.63
CA GLN A 434 5.23 2.32 5.18
C GLN A 434 5.33 2.22 3.65
N THR A 435 4.65 3.10 2.91
CA THR A 435 4.83 3.22 1.45
C THR A 435 6.28 3.53 1.11
N ALA A 436 6.92 4.49 1.79
CA ALA A 436 8.32 4.85 1.53
C ALA A 436 9.27 3.66 1.77
N GLU A 437 9.01 2.81 2.77
CA GLU A 437 9.80 1.58 3.03
C GLU A 437 9.72 0.60 1.85
N HIS A 438 8.51 0.30 1.36
CA HIS A 438 8.32 -0.56 0.19
C HIS A 438 8.92 0.04 -1.09
N LEU A 439 8.79 1.35 -1.28
CA LEU A 439 9.40 2.04 -2.42
C LEU A 439 10.93 2.02 -2.36
N ARG A 440 11.55 2.12 -1.17
CA ARG A 440 13.01 1.95 -1.01
C ARG A 440 13.46 0.54 -1.37
N ALA A 441 12.69 -0.48 -1.01
CA ALA A 441 12.98 -1.86 -1.40
C ALA A 441 12.91 -2.05 -2.93
N ALA A 442 11.85 -1.53 -3.57
CA ALA A 442 11.72 -1.53 -5.03
C ALA A 442 12.84 -0.72 -5.72
N TYR A 443 13.22 0.43 -5.15
CA TYR A 443 14.30 1.30 -5.63
C TYR A 443 15.63 0.55 -5.64
N ARG A 444 16.01 -0.10 -4.54
CA ARG A 444 17.29 -0.84 -4.44
C ARG A 444 17.44 -1.87 -5.56
N GLN A 445 16.35 -2.54 -5.95
CA GLN A 445 16.36 -3.50 -7.05
C GLN A 445 16.44 -2.80 -8.42
N ALA A 446 15.63 -1.77 -8.67
CA ALA A 446 15.61 -1.06 -9.95
C ALA A 446 16.91 -0.30 -10.22
N ALA A 447 17.52 0.28 -9.17
CA ALA A 447 18.71 1.11 -9.25
C ALA A 447 20.01 0.32 -9.32
N ALA A 448 20.02 -0.95 -8.94
CA ALA A 448 21.24 -1.76 -8.78
C ALA A 448 22.15 -1.72 -10.02
N THR A 449 21.60 -2.03 -11.19
CA THR A 449 22.35 -2.06 -12.46
C THR A 449 22.80 -0.67 -12.93
N PRO A 450 21.90 0.33 -13.10
CA PRO A 450 22.33 1.66 -13.59
C PRO A 450 23.28 2.36 -12.61
N MET A 451 23.08 2.24 -11.29
CA MET A 451 23.98 2.84 -10.31
C MET A 451 25.35 2.16 -10.29
N ARG A 452 25.42 0.83 -10.44
CA ARG A 452 26.70 0.13 -10.58
C ARG A 452 27.46 0.60 -11.82
N ALA A 453 26.79 0.70 -12.97
CA ALA A 453 27.40 1.19 -14.21
C ALA A 453 27.93 2.63 -14.07
N LEU A 454 27.16 3.52 -13.41
CA LEU A 454 27.61 4.88 -13.13
C LEU A 454 28.83 4.92 -12.20
N ARG A 455 28.86 4.08 -11.16
CA ARG A 455 30.03 3.98 -10.26
C ARG A 455 31.28 3.50 -11.01
N GLU A 456 31.13 2.49 -11.86
CA GLU A 456 32.24 1.99 -12.70
C GLU A 456 32.76 3.07 -13.65
N GLN A 457 31.87 3.83 -14.29
CA GLN A 457 32.24 4.94 -15.16
C GLN A 457 32.93 6.07 -14.37
N GLY A 458 32.46 6.38 -13.16
CA GLY A 458 33.07 7.38 -12.28
C GLY A 458 34.49 7.02 -11.86
N ARG A 459 34.73 5.73 -11.55
CA ARG A 459 36.07 5.21 -11.24
C ARG A 459 37.00 5.24 -12.43
N ALA A 460 36.46 5.11 -13.64
CA ALA A 460 37.21 5.13 -14.89
C ALA A 460 37.51 6.56 -15.41
N LEU A 461 37.00 7.61 -14.76
CA LEU A 461 37.34 8.99 -15.12
C LEU A 461 38.84 9.28 -14.91
N PRO A 462 39.45 10.14 -15.74
CA PRO A 462 40.79 10.65 -15.49
C PRO A 462 40.89 11.27 -14.10
N GLU A 463 41.99 11.03 -13.39
CA GLU A 463 42.11 11.40 -11.96
C GLU A 463 41.90 12.91 -11.72
N ALA A 464 42.40 13.77 -12.62
CA ALA A 464 42.20 15.21 -12.53
C ALA A 464 40.72 15.62 -12.68
N GLU A 465 40.00 15.02 -13.64
CA GLU A 465 38.57 15.26 -13.85
C GLU A 465 37.77 14.78 -12.62
N ARG A 466 38.06 13.55 -12.14
CA ARG A 466 37.42 12.99 -10.95
C ARG A 466 37.60 13.88 -9.72
N ARG A 467 38.83 14.32 -9.44
CA ARG A 467 39.14 15.22 -8.31
C ARG A 467 38.41 16.56 -8.42
N THR A 468 38.26 17.09 -9.64
CA THR A 468 37.54 18.35 -9.87
C THR A 468 36.05 18.22 -9.53
N HIS A 469 35.40 17.15 -10.01
CA HIS A 469 34.00 16.90 -9.68
C HIS A 469 33.78 16.56 -8.20
N GLU A 470 34.66 15.77 -7.58
CA GLU A 470 34.62 15.50 -6.13
C GLU A 470 34.76 16.77 -5.30
N ALA A 471 35.65 17.69 -5.69
CA ALA A 471 35.79 18.99 -5.04
C ALA A 471 34.52 19.84 -5.19
N ALA A 472 33.90 19.84 -6.37
CA ALA A 472 32.63 20.54 -6.61
C ALA A 472 31.48 19.97 -5.75
N ILE A 473 31.40 18.64 -5.63
CA ILE A 473 30.42 17.95 -4.77
C ILE A 473 30.63 18.34 -3.30
N ARG A 474 31.87 18.24 -2.81
CA ARG A 474 32.21 18.58 -1.41
C ARG A 474 31.95 20.05 -1.09
N ALA A 475 32.22 20.95 -2.04
CA ALA A 475 31.94 22.38 -1.87
C ALA A 475 30.43 22.69 -1.85
N ALA A 476 29.61 21.89 -2.52
CA ALA A 476 28.17 22.11 -2.63
C ALA A 476 27.36 21.45 -1.50
N LEU A 477 27.89 20.39 -0.86
CA LEU A 477 27.25 19.66 0.24
C LEU A 477 28.11 19.80 1.52
N PRO A 478 27.79 20.74 2.43
CA PRO A 478 28.47 20.83 3.73
C PRO A 478 28.26 19.55 4.56
N GLU A 479 29.28 19.12 5.31
CA GLU A 479 29.32 17.81 6.00
C GLU A 479 28.24 17.56 7.06
N GLU A 480 27.42 18.55 7.42
CA GLU A 480 26.40 18.44 8.47
C GLU A 480 25.24 17.48 8.13
N GLY A 481 25.13 17.02 6.88
CA GLY A 481 24.16 16.01 6.44
C GLY A 481 24.72 14.59 6.19
N LEU A 482 26.04 14.40 6.25
CA LEU A 482 26.66 13.11 6.00
C LEU A 482 26.80 12.36 7.32
N ARG A 483 25.85 11.46 7.62
CA ARG A 483 26.05 10.45 8.68
C ARG A 483 27.34 9.69 8.39
N ALA A 484 28.42 10.00 9.12
CA ALA A 484 29.67 9.30 9.47
C ALA A 484 30.31 8.26 8.50
N ASP A 485 29.84 8.10 7.27
CA ASP A 485 30.12 6.94 6.42
C ASP A 485 30.35 7.31 4.95
N SER A 486 30.76 8.56 4.70
CA SER A 486 31.05 9.11 3.36
C SER A 486 32.41 8.65 2.85
N SER A 487 32.53 7.36 2.53
CA SER A 487 33.67 6.86 1.77
C SER A 487 33.65 7.41 0.33
N SER A 488 34.84 7.58 -0.27
CA SER A 488 35.03 8.02 -1.66
C SER A 488 34.24 7.21 -2.70
N THR A 489 33.82 5.99 -2.37
CA THR A 489 32.99 5.14 -3.26
C THR A 489 31.56 5.65 -3.46
N LYS A 490 31.06 6.56 -2.62
CA LYS A 490 29.69 7.10 -2.73
C LYS A 490 29.58 8.22 -3.78
N THR A 491 30.66 8.94 -4.09
CA THR A 491 30.63 10.05 -5.06
C THR A 491 30.87 9.63 -6.50
N ASP A 492 31.37 8.41 -6.76
CA ASP A 492 31.72 7.92 -8.10
C ASP A 492 30.59 8.11 -9.13
N ALA A 493 29.36 7.68 -8.79
CA ALA A 493 28.21 7.81 -9.69
C ALA A 493 27.80 9.26 -9.95
N LEU A 494 27.92 10.11 -8.93
CA LEU A 494 27.62 11.53 -9.03
C LEU A 494 28.66 12.25 -9.88
N ALA A 495 29.96 11.94 -9.70
CA ALA A 495 31.04 12.44 -10.53
C ALA A 495 30.88 12.02 -12.00
N ALA A 496 30.55 10.76 -12.27
CA ALA A 496 30.25 10.28 -13.62
C ALA A 496 29.09 11.05 -14.26
N THR A 497 28.06 11.34 -13.47
CA THR A 497 26.88 12.09 -13.92
C THR A 497 27.23 13.54 -14.25
N LEU A 498 28.04 14.20 -13.42
CA LEU A 498 28.53 15.56 -13.68
C LEU A 498 29.40 15.62 -14.94
N ALA A 499 30.31 14.66 -15.12
CA ALA A 499 31.14 14.56 -16.32
C ALA A 499 30.28 14.36 -17.58
N GLN A 500 29.23 13.53 -17.52
CA GLN A 500 28.29 13.34 -18.63
C GLN A 500 27.46 14.60 -18.93
N ALA A 501 27.07 15.35 -17.89
CA ALA A 501 26.37 16.61 -18.04
C ALA A 501 27.27 17.65 -18.72
N GLU A 502 28.54 17.73 -18.32
CA GLU A 502 29.55 18.59 -18.94
C GLU A 502 29.76 18.26 -20.42
N GLN A 503 29.91 16.97 -20.73
CA GLN A 503 30.03 16.48 -22.11
C GLN A 503 28.77 16.80 -22.96
N ALA A 504 27.61 16.91 -22.32
CA ALA A 504 26.36 17.32 -22.96
C ALA A 504 26.19 18.85 -23.04
N GLY A 505 27.17 19.64 -22.58
CA GLY A 505 27.19 21.10 -22.68
C GLY A 505 26.57 21.84 -21.49
N HIS A 506 26.31 21.15 -20.36
CA HIS A 506 25.81 21.78 -19.15
C HIS A 506 26.96 22.23 -18.23
N ASP A 507 26.78 23.34 -17.50
CA ASP A 507 27.67 23.70 -16.39
C ASP A 507 27.42 22.77 -15.19
N PRO A 508 28.38 21.90 -14.80
CA PRO A 508 28.19 20.95 -13.71
C PRO A 508 27.89 21.62 -12.36
N LYS A 509 28.48 22.78 -12.09
CA LYS A 509 28.31 23.47 -10.80
C LYS A 509 26.92 24.09 -10.70
N ALA A 510 26.48 24.80 -11.73
CA ALA A 510 25.14 25.37 -11.78
C ALA A 510 24.06 24.28 -11.72
N LEU A 511 24.25 23.19 -12.47
CA LEU A 511 23.31 22.07 -12.49
C LEU A 511 23.23 21.36 -11.13
N LEU A 512 24.37 21.16 -10.46
CA LEU A 512 24.41 20.61 -9.10
C LEU A 512 23.69 21.49 -8.09
N GLN A 513 23.91 22.80 -8.15
CA GLN A 513 23.19 23.75 -7.28
C GLN A 513 21.68 23.73 -7.53
N GLN A 514 21.25 23.66 -8.79
CA GLN A 514 19.84 23.52 -9.13
C GLN A 514 19.24 22.21 -8.56
N ALA A 515 19.96 21.09 -8.69
CA ALA A 515 19.53 19.79 -8.16
C ALA A 515 19.48 19.76 -6.62
N ILE A 516 20.38 20.49 -5.95
CA ILE A 516 20.41 20.67 -4.50
C ILE A 516 19.25 21.57 -4.03
N GLY A 517 18.91 22.60 -4.79
CA GLY A 517 17.79 23.50 -4.45
C GLY A 517 16.42 22.83 -4.50
N MET A 518 16.29 21.66 -5.12
CA MET A 518 15.06 20.89 -5.14
C MET A 518 14.83 20.24 -3.76
N ARG A 519 13.70 20.50 -3.11
CA ARG A 519 13.28 19.77 -1.90
C ARG A 519 12.68 18.41 -2.28
N GLU A 520 12.77 17.37 -1.45
CA GLU A 520 13.52 17.20 -0.20
C GLU A 520 14.85 16.48 -0.44
N LEU A 521 15.90 16.76 0.35
CA LEU A 521 17.18 16.04 0.30
C LEU A 521 17.60 15.46 1.65
N ASP A 522 17.21 16.11 2.73
CA ASP A 522 17.48 15.75 4.12
C ASP A 522 16.83 14.43 4.55
N THR A 523 15.75 14.01 3.86
CA THR A 523 15.06 12.73 4.11
C THR A 523 15.58 11.58 3.25
N ALA A 524 16.56 11.83 2.38
CA ALA A 524 17.17 10.81 1.52
C ALA A 524 18.00 9.82 2.33
N GLU A 525 17.91 8.54 1.98
CA GLU A 525 18.79 7.50 2.54
C GLU A 525 20.22 7.66 2.01
N ASP A 526 20.36 8.02 0.73
CA ASP A 526 21.60 8.43 0.10
C ASP A 526 21.35 9.68 -0.77
N VAL A 527 21.94 10.80 -0.36
CA VAL A 527 21.83 12.10 -1.04
C VAL A 527 22.45 12.05 -2.44
N ASN A 528 23.54 11.31 -2.63
CA ASN A 528 24.23 11.24 -3.93
C ASN A 528 23.36 10.55 -4.97
N ASP A 529 22.69 9.46 -4.59
CA ASP A 529 21.76 8.73 -5.45
C ASP A 529 20.60 9.63 -5.92
N VAL A 530 20.01 10.40 -5.01
CA VAL A 530 18.93 11.36 -5.36
C VAL A 530 19.45 12.43 -6.33
N LEU A 531 20.64 12.98 -6.08
CA LEU A 531 21.25 13.98 -6.95
C LEU A 531 21.60 13.41 -8.33
N VAL A 532 22.09 12.17 -8.41
CA VAL A 532 22.32 11.46 -9.68
C VAL A 532 21.04 11.46 -10.52
N TRP A 533 19.90 11.04 -9.94
CA TRP A 533 18.64 10.99 -10.69
C TRP A 533 18.14 12.36 -11.11
N ARG A 534 18.23 13.36 -10.23
CA ARG A 534 17.82 14.74 -10.53
C ARG A 534 18.67 15.37 -11.64
N LEU A 535 19.99 15.30 -11.54
CA LEU A 535 20.90 15.82 -12.56
C LEU A 535 20.63 15.18 -13.91
N ARG A 536 20.43 13.86 -13.94
CA ARG A 536 20.12 13.12 -15.17
C ARG A 536 18.77 13.48 -15.76
N ARG A 537 17.79 13.87 -14.95
CA ARG A 537 16.52 14.43 -15.42
C ARG A 537 16.71 15.84 -15.96
N LEU A 538 17.32 16.74 -15.19
CA LEU A 538 17.52 18.15 -15.54
C LEU A 538 18.35 18.32 -16.83
N ALA A 539 19.43 17.55 -16.97
CA ALA A 539 20.28 17.54 -18.16
C ALA A 539 19.79 16.58 -19.27
N GLN A 540 18.61 15.97 -19.12
CA GLN A 540 18.03 15.03 -20.10
C GLN A 540 19.00 13.89 -20.52
N LEU A 541 19.82 13.41 -19.57
CA LEU A 541 20.77 12.32 -19.78
C LEU A 541 20.05 10.95 -19.71
N PRO A 542 20.49 9.92 -20.47
CA PRO A 542 19.86 8.59 -20.48
C PRO A 542 19.99 7.89 -19.13
N ALA A 543 18.90 7.63 -18.41
CA ALA A 543 18.87 7.11 -17.05
C ALA A 543 19.73 5.85 -16.84
N HIS A 544 19.91 5.03 -17.88
CA HIS A 544 20.97 4.04 -17.92
C HIS A 544 22.15 4.56 -18.76
N PRO A 545 23.37 4.66 -18.22
CA PRO A 545 24.46 5.39 -18.85
C PRO A 545 25.13 4.70 -20.06
N GLY A 546 24.49 3.70 -20.66
CA GLY A 546 25.06 2.87 -21.72
C GLY A 546 26.36 2.16 -21.32
N GLU A 547 27.06 1.57 -22.30
CA GLU A 547 28.45 1.14 -22.13
C GLU A 547 29.38 2.35 -22.19
N ALA A 548 30.47 2.32 -21.41
CA ALA A 548 31.47 3.38 -21.45
C ALA A 548 32.08 3.46 -22.86
N THR A 549 31.79 4.53 -23.59
CA THR A 549 32.48 4.81 -24.85
C THR A 549 33.95 5.03 -24.54
N ARG A 550 34.80 4.05 -24.89
CA ARG A 550 36.25 4.28 -24.98
C ARG A 550 36.47 5.43 -25.94
N ARG A 551 36.92 6.58 -25.42
CA ARG A 551 37.44 7.67 -26.24
C ARG A 551 38.48 7.07 -27.20
N PRO A 552 38.40 7.30 -28.53
CA PRO A 552 39.55 7.06 -29.38
C PRO A 552 40.68 7.90 -28.80
N GLN A 553 41.79 7.25 -28.42
CA GLN A 553 42.98 7.97 -27.99
C GLN A 553 43.35 8.97 -29.10
N ALA A 554 43.48 10.24 -28.71
CA ALA A 554 43.93 11.29 -29.60
C ALA A 554 45.25 10.86 -30.23
N GLY A 555 45.25 10.80 -31.56
CA GLY A 555 46.32 10.22 -32.35
C GLY A 555 47.64 10.98 -32.22
N THR A 556 48.72 10.21 -32.18
CA THR A 556 50.05 10.67 -32.57
C THR A 556 50.22 10.50 -34.08
N SER A 557 50.09 11.63 -34.78
CA SER A 557 50.91 12.07 -35.92
C SER A 557 51.14 11.13 -37.11
N GLN A 558 50.66 11.53 -38.30
CA GLN A 558 51.50 12.20 -39.31
C GLN A 558 50.70 12.67 -40.54
N PRO A 559 50.93 13.89 -41.07
CA PRO A 559 50.34 14.34 -42.32
C PRO A 559 51.19 13.87 -43.51
N LYS A 560 50.58 13.13 -44.45
CA LYS A 560 51.14 12.92 -45.79
C LYS A 560 50.35 13.74 -46.80
N THR A 561 51.02 14.76 -47.33
CA THR A 561 50.60 15.55 -48.49
C THR A 561 50.94 14.84 -49.81
N SER A 562 50.17 15.22 -50.85
CA SER A 562 50.40 15.06 -52.31
C SER A 562 50.04 13.67 -52.90
N ALA A 563 49.42 13.53 -54.08
CA ALA A 563 49.15 14.47 -55.17
C ALA A 563 47.92 14.03 -56.02
N ASN A 564 47.37 15.02 -56.69
CA ASN A 564 46.29 15.00 -57.67
C ASN A 564 46.71 14.30 -58.97
N ARG A 565 45.87 13.42 -59.57
CA ARG A 565 45.89 13.09 -61.01
C ARG A 565 44.49 12.68 -61.51
N THR A 566 43.97 13.53 -62.38
CA THR A 566 42.85 13.39 -63.31
C THR A 566 43.10 12.35 -64.41
N SER A 567 42.07 11.55 -64.75
CA SER A 567 41.69 11.23 -66.15
C SER A 567 40.44 10.32 -66.25
N THR A 568 39.33 10.91 -66.67
CA THR A 568 38.44 10.51 -67.78
C THR A 568 38.34 9.03 -68.23
N ARG A 569 37.10 8.52 -68.37
CA ARG A 569 36.39 8.30 -69.67
C ARG A 569 35.41 7.09 -69.68
N THR A 570 34.11 7.43 -69.75
CA THR A 570 33.03 6.92 -70.65
C THR A 570 32.63 5.43 -70.72
N ALA A 571 31.31 5.20 -70.64
CA ALA A 571 30.55 3.98 -70.90
C ALA A 571 30.58 3.51 -72.38
N PRO A 572 30.05 2.29 -72.66
CA PRO A 572 28.78 2.25 -73.41
C PRO A 572 27.78 1.12 -73.07
N MET A 573 26.52 1.39 -73.48
CA MET A 573 25.34 0.57 -73.84
C MET A 573 25.65 -0.71 -74.68
N ALA A 574 24.79 -1.72 -74.92
CA ALA A 574 23.35 -1.97 -74.77
C ALA A 574 22.98 -3.48 -74.93
N ALA A 575 21.81 -3.85 -74.38
CA ALA A 575 20.72 -4.76 -74.84
C ALA A 575 20.96 -6.14 -75.52
N ALA A 576 20.25 -7.17 -75.03
CA ALA A 576 19.14 -7.85 -75.75
C ALA A 576 18.48 -8.98 -74.90
N ARG A 577 17.14 -9.01 -74.87
CA ARG A 577 16.28 -10.17 -74.51
C ARG A 577 15.88 -10.91 -75.81
N PRO A 578 15.60 -12.22 -75.80
CA PRO A 578 14.21 -12.72 -75.73
C PRO A 578 14.07 -14.04 -74.90
N ALA A 579 13.01 -14.22 -74.10
CA ALA A 579 11.70 -14.86 -74.39
C ALA A 579 11.65 -16.40 -74.19
N ALA A 580 10.82 -16.78 -73.20
CA ALA A 580 9.94 -17.96 -73.08
C ALA A 580 10.50 -19.40 -73.13
N SER A 581 10.25 -20.17 -72.06
CA SER A 581 9.28 -21.29 -72.07
C SER A 581 9.15 -21.94 -70.68
N ASP A 582 7.91 -22.02 -70.20
CA ASP A 582 7.44 -22.97 -69.17
C ASP A 582 6.88 -24.19 -69.92
N PRO A 583 7.12 -25.43 -69.46
CA PRO A 583 5.99 -26.14 -68.86
C PRO A 583 6.35 -27.11 -67.71
N ARG A 584 5.57 -27.02 -66.63
CA ARG A 584 4.85 -28.11 -65.93
C ARG A 584 5.49 -29.52 -65.93
N ASN A 585 5.87 -30.02 -64.76
CA ASN A 585 5.24 -31.23 -64.17
C ASN A 585 5.70 -31.50 -62.72
N ARG A 586 4.73 -31.59 -61.82
CA ARG A 586 4.75 -32.32 -60.53
C ARG A 586 4.47 -33.81 -60.81
N PRO A 587 4.46 -34.74 -59.82
CA PRO A 587 5.30 -35.01 -58.63
C PRO A 587 5.60 -36.56 -58.59
N PRO A 588 5.57 -37.36 -57.48
CA PRO A 588 5.84 -37.17 -56.04
C PRO A 588 6.76 -38.27 -55.40
N ARG A 589 6.89 -38.19 -54.05
CA ARG A 589 7.32 -39.21 -53.03
C ARG A 589 8.82 -39.16 -52.67
N ARG A 590 9.22 -39.08 -51.39
CA ARG A 590 8.64 -39.59 -50.13
C ARG A 590 8.64 -38.55 -49.02
#